data_AF-A0A962W894-F1
#
_entry.id   AF-A0A962W894-F1
#
_cell.length_a   1.000
_cell.length_b   1.000
_cell.length_c   1.000
_cell.angle_alpha   90.00
_cell.angle_beta   90.00
_cell.angle_gamma   90.00
#
_symmetry.space_group_name_H-M   'P 1'
#
loop_
_entity.id
_entity.type
_entity.pdbx_description
1 polymer ?
#
loop_
_entity_poly.entity_id
_entity_poly.type
_entity_poly.pdbx_seq_one_letter_code
_entity_poly.pdbx_strand_id
1 'polypeptide(L)'
;AVTVPHDAAEPCQYRLSSGGRSLGILTDLGSITPHVLDSYRDCHSLLLEFNHDLLMLQAGSYPPALKRRVGGDWGHLNNLQAAQLLRDLGAARPGQLVVAHVSENNNSRHKAEEALLSVLDSLEGVVWAEQAGGFDWLAVG
;
A
#
# COMPACT_ATOMS: atom_id res chain seq x y z
N ALA A 1 0.56 16.97 -4.42
CA ALA A 1 1.37 15.77 -4.66
C ALA A 1 2.37 15.65 -3.52
N VAL A 2 2.58 14.44 -3.01
CA VAL A 2 3.62 14.10 -2.03
C VAL A 2 4.78 13.47 -2.80
N THR A 3 6.00 13.96 -2.61
CA THR A 3 7.18 13.39 -3.25
C THR A 3 7.58 12.11 -2.53
N VAL A 4 7.75 11.03 -3.28
CA VAL A 4 8.09 9.72 -2.72
C VAL A 4 9.19 9.02 -3.50
N PRO A 5 9.93 8.08 -2.87
CA PRO A 5 10.89 7.26 -3.58
C PRO A 5 10.17 6.29 -4.52
N HIS A 6 10.36 6.41 -5.84
CA HIS A 6 9.96 5.41 -6.83
C HIS A 6 10.75 5.59 -8.12
N ASP A 7 11.06 4.49 -8.80
CA ASP A 7 11.76 4.48 -10.10
C ASP A 7 10.79 4.73 -11.28
N ALA A 8 9.99 5.79 -11.17
CA ALA A 8 9.21 6.36 -12.26
C ALA A 8 9.45 7.87 -12.32
N ALA A 9 9.24 8.48 -13.50
CA ALA A 9 9.50 9.89 -13.71
C ALA A 9 8.76 10.81 -12.71
N GLU A 10 7.55 10.41 -12.26
CA GLU A 10 6.73 11.16 -11.29
C GLU A 10 5.79 10.21 -10.51
N PRO A 11 6.24 9.54 -9.43
CA PRO A 11 5.31 8.82 -8.56
C PRO A 11 4.35 9.81 -7.91
N CYS A 12 3.08 9.70 -8.27
CA CYS A 12 2.05 10.63 -7.84
C CYS A 12 1.33 10.09 -6.62
N GLN A 13 1.80 10.51 -5.45
CA GLN A 13 1.13 10.26 -4.19
C GLN A 13 0.28 11.45 -3.76
N TYR A 14 -0.91 11.20 -3.24
CA TYR A 14 -1.90 12.25 -2.94
C TYR A 14 -2.46 12.13 -1.53
N ARG A 15 -2.66 13.29 -0.91
CA ARG A 15 -3.58 13.46 0.21
C ARG A 15 -4.69 14.40 -0.25
N LEU A 16 -5.92 13.90 -0.27
CA LEU A 16 -7.12 14.68 -0.57
C LEU A 16 -7.80 15.05 0.74
N SER A 17 -8.35 16.26 0.84
CA SER A 17 -9.02 16.70 2.06
C SER A 17 -10.26 17.55 1.74
N SER A 18 -11.37 17.26 2.42
CA SER A 18 -12.63 17.97 2.27
C SER A 18 -13.49 17.77 3.52
N GLY A 19 -14.15 18.83 4.00
CA GLY A 19 -15.08 18.75 5.13
C GLY A 19 -14.47 18.18 6.41
N GLY A 20 -13.17 18.43 6.68
CA GLY A 20 -12.46 17.89 7.85
C GLY A 20 -11.99 16.45 7.71
N ARG A 21 -12.26 15.79 6.58
CA ARG A 21 -11.84 14.41 6.29
C ARG A 21 -10.69 14.38 5.31
N SER A 22 -9.95 13.27 5.34
CA SER A 22 -8.73 13.07 4.56
C SER A 22 -8.65 11.67 3.97
N LEU A 23 -8.31 11.59 2.67
CA LEU A 23 -8.00 10.35 1.96
C LEU A 23 -6.54 10.37 1.53
N GLY A 24 -5.76 9.39 1.98
CA GLY A 24 -4.42 9.14 1.48
C GLY A 24 -4.43 8.14 0.33
N ILE A 25 -3.72 8.44 -0.74
CA ILE A 25 -3.50 7.53 -1.88
C ILE A 25 -1.98 7.33 -1.98
N LEU A 26 -1.56 6.10 -1.69
CA LEU A 26 -0.17 5.67 -1.66
C LEU A 26 -0.03 4.41 -2.54
N THR A 27 0.31 4.63 -3.80
CA THR A 27 0.72 3.58 -4.72
C THR A 27 2.16 3.85 -5.14
N ASP A 28 2.86 2.80 -5.56
CA ASP A 28 4.18 2.92 -6.17
C ASP A 28 5.17 3.66 -5.25
N LEU A 29 5.35 3.10 -4.05
CA LEU A 29 6.14 3.62 -2.95
C LEU A 29 7.31 2.66 -2.67
N GLY A 30 8.53 3.04 -2.99
CA GLY A 30 9.71 2.18 -2.78
C GLY A 30 10.11 2.04 -1.31
N SER A 31 9.91 3.07 -0.49
CA SER A 31 10.30 3.04 0.92
C SER A 31 9.52 4.02 1.79
N ILE A 32 9.34 3.67 3.06
CA ILE A 32 8.66 4.49 4.05
C ILE A 32 9.68 5.45 4.66
N THR A 33 9.48 6.75 4.46
CA THR A 33 10.31 7.81 5.03
C THR A 33 9.53 8.56 6.12
N PRO A 34 10.21 9.31 7.02
CA PRO A 34 9.53 10.19 7.96
C PRO A 34 8.58 11.19 7.28
N HIS A 35 8.95 11.70 6.10
CA HIS A 35 8.10 12.60 5.32
C HIS A 35 6.80 11.93 4.87
N VAL A 36 6.86 10.65 4.46
CA VAL A 36 5.65 9.87 4.12
C VAL A 36 4.79 9.71 5.36
N LEU A 37 5.36 9.29 6.50
CA LEU A 37 4.61 9.14 7.74
C LEU A 37 3.89 10.43 8.16
N ASP A 38 4.59 11.55 8.13
CA ASP A 38 4.02 12.85 8.52
C ASP A 38 2.97 13.34 7.53
N SER A 39 3.16 13.09 6.22
CA SER A 39 2.22 13.50 5.18
C SER A 39 0.88 12.76 5.26
N TYR A 40 0.90 11.50 5.70
CA TYR A 40 -0.26 10.61 5.75
C TYR A 40 -0.82 10.39 7.15
N ARG A 41 -0.22 11.02 8.17
CA ARG A 41 -0.74 11.02 9.53
C ARG A 41 -2.16 11.60 9.56
N ASP A 42 -3.01 10.97 10.36
CA ASP A 42 -4.42 11.35 10.56
C ASP A 42 -5.27 11.29 9.28
N CYS A 43 -4.87 10.47 8.31
CA CYS A 43 -5.75 10.11 7.20
C CYS A 43 -6.93 9.27 7.68
N HIS A 44 -8.15 9.66 7.33
CA HIS A 44 -9.36 8.91 7.68
C HIS A 44 -9.47 7.63 6.87
N SER A 45 -9.12 7.69 5.58
CA SER A 45 -9.09 6.53 4.68
C SER A 45 -7.77 6.47 3.94
N LEU A 46 -7.38 5.25 3.55
CA LEU A 46 -6.16 5.00 2.80
C LEU A 46 -6.45 4.07 1.62
N LEU A 47 -5.91 4.42 0.45
CA LEU A 47 -5.64 3.47 -0.62
C LEU A 47 -4.13 3.21 -0.58
N LEU A 48 -3.74 1.97 -0.28
CA LEU A 48 -2.35 1.60 -0.05
C LEU A 48 -1.97 0.38 -0.91
N GLU A 49 -0.81 0.46 -1.55
CA GLU A 49 -0.27 -0.67 -2.29
C GLU A 49 0.20 -1.81 -1.37
N PHE A 50 -0.05 -3.04 -1.83
CA PHE A 50 0.51 -4.28 -1.29
C PHE A 50 1.11 -5.04 -2.46
N ASN A 51 2.28 -4.61 -2.92
CA ASN A 51 2.74 -4.98 -4.26
C ASN A 51 3.16 -6.45 -4.36
N HIS A 52 4.04 -6.90 -3.46
CA HIS A 52 4.60 -8.24 -3.52
C HIS A 52 4.78 -8.88 -2.15
N ASP A 53 4.75 -10.21 -2.14
CA ASP A 53 5.27 -11.02 -1.05
C ASP A 53 6.77 -11.27 -1.28
N LEU A 54 7.56 -11.19 -0.21
CA LEU A 54 9.02 -11.31 -0.30
C LEU A 54 9.47 -12.69 -0.81
N LEU A 55 8.84 -13.76 -0.33
CA LEU A 55 9.21 -15.12 -0.71
C LEU A 55 8.74 -15.43 -2.12
N MET A 56 7.54 -15.01 -2.50
CA MET A 56 7.05 -15.13 -3.87
C MET A 56 7.91 -14.37 -4.86
N LEU A 57 8.32 -13.12 -4.55
CA LEU A 57 9.23 -12.36 -5.40
C LEU A 57 10.59 -13.05 -5.55
N GLN A 58 11.14 -13.60 -4.46
CA GLN A 58 12.41 -14.33 -4.50
C GLN A 58 12.32 -15.63 -5.32
N ALA A 59 11.24 -16.39 -5.15
CA ALA A 59 11.02 -17.66 -5.84
C ALA A 59 10.49 -17.51 -7.28
N GLY A 60 9.92 -16.35 -7.62
CA GLY A 60 9.26 -16.10 -8.90
C GLY A 60 10.18 -16.14 -10.11
N SER A 61 9.59 -16.10 -11.31
CA SER A 61 10.30 -16.23 -12.60
C SER A 61 11.05 -14.97 -13.04
N TYR A 62 10.94 -13.86 -12.31
CA TYR A 62 11.58 -12.61 -12.66
C TYR A 62 13.10 -12.74 -12.74
N PRO A 63 13.76 -12.13 -13.75
CA PRO A 63 15.21 -12.06 -13.77
C PRO A 63 15.75 -11.39 -12.49
N PRO A 64 16.96 -11.77 -12.01
CA PRO A 64 17.51 -11.23 -10.77
C PRO A 64 17.58 -9.69 -10.73
N ALA A 65 17.82 -9.04 -11.87
CA ALA A 65 17.82 -7.58 -11.96
C ALA A 65 16.44 -6.98 -11.68
N LEU A 66 15.37 -7.58 -12.22
CA LEU A 66 14.01 -7.12 -12.00
C LEU A 66 13.57 -7.37 -10.54
N LYS A 67 13.92 -8.51 -9.95
CA LYS A 67 13.67 -8.78 -8.52
C LYS A 67 14.29 -7.71 -7.62
N ARG A 68 15.55 -7.33 -7.88
CA ARG A 68 16.25 -6.25 -7.14
C ARG A 68 15.58 -4.89 -7.32
N ARG A 69 15.08 -4.59 -8.53
CA ARG A 69 14.40 -3.33 -8.82
C ARG A 69 13.06 -3.25 -8.09
N VAL A 70 12.24 -4.30 -8.17
CA VAL A 70 10.91 -4.35 -7.53
C VAL A 70 11.00 -4.33 -6.00
N GLY A 71 11.92 -5.10 -5.43
CA GLY A 71 12.08 -5.21 -3.97
C GLY A 71 13.07 -4.23 -3.34
N GLY A 72 13.60 -3.28 -4.10
CA GLY A 72 14.52 -2.26 -3.60
C GLY A 72 13.80 -1.02 -3.05
N ASP A 73 14.54 -0.13 -2.39
CA ASP A 73 14.01 1.09 -1.74
C ASP A 73 13.36 2.12 -2.70
N TRP A 74 13.47 1.88 -4.01
CA TRP A 74 12.90 2.68 -5.11
C TRP A 74 11.89 1.88 -5.94
N GLY A 75 11.62 0.64 -5.56
CA GLY A 75 10.64 -0.24 -6.20
C GLY A 75 9.26 -0.01 -5.60
N HIS A 76 8.68 -1.05 -5.00
CA HIS A 76 7.35 -1.00 -4.39
C HIS A 76 7.38 -1.55 -2.98
N LEU A 77 6.42 -1.14 -2.14
CA LEU A 77 6.27 -1.74 -0.83
C LEU A 77 5.85 -3.21 -0.96
N ASN A 78 6.57 -4.06 -0.22
CA ASN A 78 6.08 -5.39 0.04
C ASN A 78 4.95 -5.37 1.09
N ASN A 79 4.23 -6.48 1.20
CA ASN A 79 3.09 -6.60 2.12
C ASN A 79 3.43 -6.26 3.58
N LEU A 80 4.63 -6.63 4.05
CA LEU A 80 5.05 -6.38 5.44
C LEU A 80 5.37 -4.90 5.67
N GLN A 81 5.99 -4.24 4.70
CA GLN A 81 6.22 -2.80 4.76
C GLN A 81 4.90 -2.03 4.75
N ALA A 82 3.97 -2.38 3.87
CA ALA A 82 2.65 -1.76 3.82
C ALA A 82 1.88 -1.93 5.15
N ALA A 83 1.91 -3.14 5.73
CA ALA A 83 1.33 -3.39 7.06
C ALA A 83 2.03 -2.56 8.16
N GLN A 84 3.36 -2.46 8.13
CA GLN A 84 4.12 -1.63 9.07
C GLN A 84 3.73 -0.15 8.96
N LEU A 85 3.57 0.38 7.75
CA LEU A 85 3.13 1.75 7.52
C LEU A 85 1.77 2.01 8.18
N LEU A 86 0.80 1.11 8.02
CA LEU A 86 -0.52 1.24 8.65
C LEU A 86 -0.42 1.33 10.18
N ARG A 87 0.42 0.47 10.77
CA ARG A 87 0.70 0.50 12.21
C ARG A 87 1.33 1.83 12.64
N ASP A 88 2.33 2.32 11.90
CA ASP A 88 3.08 3.53 12.26
C ASP A 88 2.26 4.82 12.08
N LEU A 89 1.28 4.81 11.17
CA LEU A 89 0.31 5.89 11.02
C LEU A 89 -0.69 5.96 12.18
N GLY A 90 -0.65 5.03 13.13
CA GLY A 90 -1.54 5.00 14.28
C GLY A 90 -2.98 4.63 13.90
N ALA A 91 -3.17 4.02 12.72
CA ALA A 91 -4.46 3.62 12.23
C ALA A 91 -4.92 2.35 12.96
N ALA A 92 -5.40 2.49 14.20
CA ALA A 92 -6.03 1.39 14.93
C ALA A 92 -7.19 0.80 14.11
N ARG A 93 -7.87 1.61 13.29
CA ARG A 93 -8.57 1.22 12.06
C ARG A 93 -8.69 2.48 11.18
N PRO A 94 -8.15 2.53 9.95
CA PRO A 94 -8.62 3.55 9.01
C PRO A 94 -10.14 3.35 8.84
N GLY A 95 -10.90 4.43 8.74
CA GLY A 95 -12.34 4.37 8.51
C GLY A 95 -12.68 3.51 7.29
N GLN A 96 -11.80 3.52 6.27
CA GLN A 96 -11.72 2.50 5.21
C GLN A 96 -10.28 2.33 4.71
N LEU A 97 -9.86 1.07 4.50
CA LEU A 97 -8.60 0.72 3.84
C LEU A 97 -8.91 0.07 2.49
N VAL A 98 -8.37 0.61 1.41
CA VAL A 98 -8.36 -0.01 0.09
C VAL A 98 -6.96 -0.57 -0.17
N VAL A 99 -6.87 -1.89 -0.33
CA VAL A 99 -5.64 -2.57 -0.74
C VAL A 99 -5.57 -2.58 -2.25
N ALA A 100 -4.48 -2.06 -2.81
CA ALA A 100 -4.29 -1.93 -4.25
C ALA A 100 -2.96 -2.52 -4.72
N HIS A 101 -2.81 -2.60 -6.06
CA HIS A 101 -1.56 -2.94 -6.75
C HIS A 101 -0.95 -4.30 -6.36
N VAL A 102 -1.79 -5.28 -6.00
CA VAL A 102 -1.34 -6.65 -5.72
C VAL A 102 -0.81 -7.31 -7.00
N SER A 103 0.48 -7.67 -7.01
CA SER A 103 1.12 -8.31 -8.17
C SER A 103 0.52 -9.70 -8.41
N GLU A 104 0.09 -9.97 -9.64
CA GLU A 104 -0.44 -11.30 -10.03
C GLU A 104 0.62 -12.40 -9.98
N ASN A 105 1.89 -12.04 -10.19
CA ASN A 105 3.00 -13.00 -10.31
C ASN A 105 3.78 -13.18 -9.00
N ASN A 106 3.88 -12.13 -8.19
CA ASN A 106 4.72 -12.12 -6.99
C ASN A 106 3.93 -11.82 -5.72
N ASN A 107 2.60 -11.92 -5.78
CA ASN A 107 1.75 -11.77 -4.63
C ASN A 107 0.49 -12.62 -4.76
N SER A 108 -0.30 -12.64 -3.71
CA SER A 108 -1.68 -13.12 -3.74
C SER A 108 -2.47 -12.36 -2.69
N ARG A 109 -3.80 -12.33 -2.85
CA ARG A 109 -4.70 -11.77 -1.84
C ARG A 109 -4.43 -12.39 -0.47
N HIS A 110 -4.28 -13.71 -0.39
CA HIS A 110 -4.01 -14.41 0.86
C HIS A 110 -2.73 -13.92 1.56
N LYS A 111 -1.66 -13.63 0.81
CA LYS A 111 -0.41 -13.09 1.38
C LYS A 111 -0.53 -11.65 1.88
N ALA A 112 -1.31 -10.82 1.20
CA ALA A 112 -1.62 -9.49 1.68
C ALA A 112 -2.52 -9.54 2.94
N GLU A 113 -3.48 -10.46 2.99
CA GLU A 113 -4.34 -10.72 4.16
C GLU A 113 -3.52 -11.15 5.38
N GLU A 114 -2.57 -12.09 5.21
CA GLU A 114 -1.65 -12.52 6.27
C GLU A 114 -0.86 -11.34 6.85
N ALA A 115 -0.33 -10.46 5.99
CA ALA A 115 0.43 -9.29 6.44
C ALA A 115 -0.46 -8.28 7.18
N LEU A 116 -1.67 -8.03 6.68
CA LEU A 116 -2.63 -7.14 7.34
C LEU A 116 -3.04 -7.66 8.72
N LEU A 117 -3.33 -8.95 8.85
CA LEU A 117 -3.67 -9.57 10.12
C LEU A 117 -2.51 -9.59 11.14
N SER A 118 -1.28 -9.27 10.71
CA SER A 118 -0.16 -9.06 11.64
C SER A 118 -0.21 -7.71 12.37
N VAL A 119 -1.04 -6.77 11.90
CA VAL A 119 -1.19 -5.42 12.45
C VAL A 119 -2.64 -5.02 12.75
N LEU A 120 -3.62 -5.73 12.20
CA LEU A 120 -5.05 -5.53 12.42
C LEU A 120 -5.68 -6.74 13.11
N ASP A 121 -6.66 -6.50 13.98
CA ASP A 121 -7.43 -7.57 14.65
C ASP A 121 -8.34 -8.35 13.68
N SER A 122 -8.83 -7.68 12.63
CA SER A 122 -9.66 -8.28 11.59
C SER A 122 -9.53 -7.51 10.28
N LEU A 123 -9.98 -8.13 9.18
CA LEU A 123 -10.04 -7.53 7.85
C LEU A 123 -11.39 -6.85 7.55
N GLU A 124 -12.20 -6.62 8.58
CA GLU A 124 -13.47 -5.94 8.46
C GLU A 124 -13.26 -4.49 7.99
N GLY A 125 -13.92 -4.10 6.90
CA GLY A 125 -13.76 -2.77 6.30
C GLY A 125 -12.54 -2.63 5.37
N VAL A 126 -11.81 -3.72 5.12
CA VAL A 126 -10.79 -3.77 4.05
C VAL A 126 -11.45 -4.03 2.71
N VAL A 127 -11.21 -3.14 1.76
CA VAL A 127 -11.67 -3.22 0.37
C VAL A 127 -10.49 -3.60 -0.52
N TRP A 128 -10.73 -4.41 -1.53
CA TRP A 128 -9.69 -4.89 -2.46
C TRP A 128 -9.90 -4.29 -3.83
N ALA A 129 -8.92 -3.53 -4.32
CA ALA A 129 -8.92 -3.02 -5.69
C ALA A 129 -8.32 -4.11 -6.61
N GLU A 130 -9.19 -4.95 -7.16
CA GLU A 130 -8.78 -6.03 -8.06
C GLU A 130 -8.37 -5.46 -9.43
N GLN A 131 -7.33 -6.02 -10.08
CA GLN A 131 -6.83 -5.48 -11.35
C GLN A 131 -7.88 -5.45 -12.46
N ALA A 132 -8.77 -6.45 -12.51
CA ALA A 132 -9.78 -6.56 -13.57
C ALA A 132 -11.06 -5.76 -13.30
N GLY A 133 -11.40 -5.50 -12.03
CA GLY A 133 -12.70 -4.97 -11.62
C GLY A 133 -12.67 -3.69 -10.79
N GLY A 134 -11.51 -3.30 -10.25
CA GLY A 134 -11.40 -2.20 -9.31
C GLY A 134 -12.21 -2.46 -8.03
N PHE A 135 -12.97 -1.46 -7.60
CA PHE A 135 -13.87 -1.52 -6.45
C PHE A 135 -15.02 -0.50 -6.63
N ASP A 136 -16.14 -0.72 -5.93
CA ASP A 136 -17.31 0.16 -5.97
C ASP A 136 -17.08 1.51 -5.27
N TRP A 137 -18.05 2.43 -5.41
CA TRP A 137 -18.01 3.72 -4.70
C TRP A 137 -17.94 3.55 -3.18
N LEU A 138 -17.00 4.27 -2.57
CA LEU A 138 -16.75 4.26 -1.14
C LEU A 138 -17.04 5.62 -0.51
N ALA A 139 -17.64 5.62 0.68
CA ALA A 139 -17.79 6.82 1.50
C ALA A 139 -16.55 7.02 2.37
N VAL A 140 -15.89 8.17 2.23
CA VAL A 140 -14.84 8.59 3.16
C VAL A 140 -15.55 9.13 4.41
N GLY A 141 -15.57 8.29 5.45
CA GLY A 141 -16.30 8.49 6.71
C GLY A 141 -15.84 9.67 7.54
#